data_AF-A0A960SDD6-F1
#
_entry.id   AF-A0A960SDD6-F1
#
_cell.length_a   1.000
_cell.length_b   1.000
_cell.length_c   1.000
_cell.angle_alpha   90.00
_cell.angle_beta   90.00
_cell.angle_gamma   90.00
#
_symmetry.space_group_name_H-M   'P 1'
#
loop_
_entity.id
_entity.type
_entity.pdbx_description
1 polymer ?
#
loop_
_entity_poly.entity_id
_entity_poly.type
_entity_poly.pdbx_seq_one_letter_code
_entity_poly.pdbx_strand_id
1 'polypeptide(L)'
;NIFPMLKNSNAPSPHEAIFGMQGEKLAWIRSGKWKLHVLNPGRSTMRDLTPLEAYNWVDPRAPDGVTIIAPIEQGKAYQIPGVVTGEPPRPMMLFDMEQDASEQHDVADQHPDVVNRLKKLFDKTNAEVPDFPAPKSDYLFANPQPGEDRILMRLIGGELRYDRIPAHQQHLIVR
;
A
#
# COMPACT_ATOMS: atom_id res chain seq x y z
N ASN A 1 -21.19 2.36 14.04
CA ASN A 1 -21.78 1.12 14.59
C ASN A 1 -22.51 0.40 13.47
N ILE A 2 -22.04 -0.78 13.05
CA ILE A 2 -22.59 -1.55 11.91
C ILE A 2 -23.65 -2.61 12.30
N PHE A 3 -23.91 -2.80 13.59
CA PHE A 3 -24.80 -3.85 14.09
C PHE A 3 -26.21 -3.88 13.46
N PRO A 4 -26.86 -2.74 13.17
CA PRO A 4 -28.17 -2.76 12.49
C PRO A 4 -28.15 -3.45 11.12
N MET A 5 -27.06 -3.31 10.35
CA MET A 5 -26.92 -3.96 9.03
C MET A 5 -26.82 -5.48 9.12
N LEU A 6 -26.21 -5.99 10.20
CA LEU A 6 -26.08 -7.43 10.42
C LEU A 6 -27.43 -8.08 10.77
N LYS A 7 -28.39 -7.30 11.30
CA LYS A 7 -29.73 -7.79 11.65
C LYS A 7 -30.75 -7.61 10.53
N ASN A 8 -30.59 -6.59 9.70
CA ASN A 8 -31.52 -6.25 8.64
C ASN A 8 -30.75 -5.87 7.38
N SER A 9 -30.95 -6.63 6.31
CA SER A 9 -30.32 -6.40 5.00
C SER A 9 -30.67 -5.04 4.38
N ASN A 10 -31.79 -4.43 4.77
CA ASN A 10 -32.23 -3.12 4.26
C ASN A 10 -31.75 -1.94 5.12
N ALA A 11 -31.06 -2.19 6.23
CA ALA A 11 -30.55 -1.08 7.05
C ALA A 11 -29.39 -0.37 6.31
N PRO A 12 -29.40 0.97 6.23
CA PRO A 12 -28.36 1.72 5.53
C PRO A 12 -27.00 1.62 6.24
N SER A 13 -25.93 1.80 5.47
CA SER A 13 -24.58 1.93 6.02
C SER A 13 -24.49 3.17 6.92
N PRO A 14 -23.90 3.05 8.13
CA PRO A 14 -23.62 4.22 8.97
C PRO A 14 -22.44 5.05 8.44
N HIS A 15 -21.66 4.52 7.51
CA HIS A 15 -20.49 5.18 6.94
C HIS A 15 -20.85 5.85 5.60
N GLU A 16 -20.64 7.16 5.50
CA GLU A 16 -20.82 7.94 4.27
C GLU A 16 -19.73 7.67 3.22
N ALA A 17 -18.49 7.49 3.69
CA ALA A 17 -17.32 7.28 2.86
C ALA A 17 -16.31 6.33 3.51
N ILE A 18 -15.51 5.68 2.67
CA ILE A 18 -14.36 4.86 3.02
C ILE A 18 -13.12 5.61 2.53
N PHE A 19 -12.10 5.69 3.36
CA PHE A 19 -10.82 6.28 2.99
C PHE A 19 -9.74 5.22 2.96
N GLY A 20 -8.79 5.35 2.05
CA GLY A 20 -7.59 4.53 2.04
C GLY A 20 -6.33 5.37 2.16
N MET A 21 -5.32 4.76 2.76
CA MET A 21 -4.03 5.38 3.04
C MET A 21 -2.94 4.75 2.17
N GLN A 22 -1.92 5.54 1.87
CA GLN A 22 -0.67 5.10 1.28
C GLN A 22 0.46 5.50 2.23
N GLY A 23 0.95 4.52 2.98
CA GLY A 23 1.81 4.80 4.13
C GLY A 23 1.07 5.66 5.16
N GLU A 24 1.68 6.77 5.55
CA GLU A 24 1.16 7.70 6.55
C GLU A 24 0.13 8.69 5.99
N LYS A 25 -0.01 8.76 4.66
CA LYS A 25 -0.84 9.76 3.98
C LYS A 25 -2.19 9.19 3.58
N LEU A 26 -3.25 9.97 3.70
CA LEU A 26 -4.52 9.68 3.06
C LEU A 26 -4.31 9.72 1.54
N ALA A 27 -4.82 8.72 0.81
CA ALA A 27 -4.52 8.55 -0.62
C ALA A 27 -5.76 8.61 -1.51
N TRP A 28 -6.84 7.93 -1.11
CA TRP A 28 -8.07 7.84 -1.89
C TRP A 28 -9.32 7.84 -1.01
N ILE A 29 -10.46 8.18 -1.60
CA ILE A 29 -11.78 8.17 -0.96
C ILE A 29 -12.78 7.44 -1.86
N ARG A 30 -13.66 6.64 -1.26
CA ARG A 30 -14.83 6.05 -1.91
C ARG A 30 -16.10 6.47 -1.19
N SER A 31 -17.09 6.98 -1.93
CA SER A 31 -18.43 7.22 -1.41
C SER A 31 -19.48 6.72 -2.41
N GLY A 32 -20.23 5.70 -2.00
CA GLY A 32 -21.13 4.95 -2.87
C GLY A 32 -20.36 4.24 -3.99
N LYS A 33 -20.81 4.46 -5.23
CA LYS A 33 -20.18 3.89 -6.43
C LYS A 33 -18.88 4.59 -6.84
N TRP A 34 -18.63 5.79 -6.35
CA TRP A 34 -17.50 6.59 -6.82
C TRP A 34 -16.26 6.41 -5.95
N LYS A 35 -15.12 6.14 -6.59
CA LYS A 35 -13.80 6.14 -5.93
C LYS A 35 -12.89 7.15 -6.60
N LEU A 36 -12.34 8.07 -5.81
CA LEU A 36 -11.39 9.09 -6.22
C LEU A 36 -10.02 8.80 -5.62
N HIS A 37 -9.01 8.66 -6.48
CA HIS A 37 -7.60 8.67 -6.08
C HIS A 37 -7.08 10.10 -6.05
N VAL A 38 -6.87 10.66 -4.86
CA VAL A 38 -6.36 12.03 -4.70
C VAL A 38 -4.85 12.05 -4.89
N LEU A 39 -4.15 11.09 -4.31
CA LEU A 39 -2.73 10.84 -4.56
C LEU A 39 -2.56 9.87 -5.74
N ASN A 40 -1.37 9.88 -6.34
CA ASN A 40 -1.03 8.91 -7.37
C ASN A 40 -0.93 7.50 -6.74
N PRO A 41 -1.71 6.50 -7.21
CA PRO A 41 -1.71 5.16 -6.62
C PRO A 41 -0.36 4.41 -6.79
N GLY A 42 0.55 4.94 -7.60
CA GLY A 42 1.89 4.40 -7.83
C GLY A 42 1.92 3.40 -8.98
N ARG A 43 3.13 3.04 -9.40
CA ARG A 43 3.35 1.99 -10.41
C ARG A 43 3.28 0.61 -9.76
N SER A 44 2.76 -0.36 -10.48
CA SER A 44 2.81 -1.76 -10.07
C SER A 44 4.02 -2.42 -10.69
N THR A 45 5.19 -2.29 -10.05
CA THR A 45 6.49 -2.78 -10.57
C THR A 45 6.52 -4.26 -10.96
N MET A 46 5.66 -5.10 -10.37
CA MET A 46 5.55 -6.52 -10.75
C MET A 46 4.47 -6.80 -11.81
N ARG A 47 3.47 -5.92 -11.94
CA ARG A 47 2.40 -6.05 -12.95
C ARG A 47 2.81 -5.44 -14.29
N ASP A 48 3.75 -4.51 -14.28
CA ASP A 48 4.29 -3.87 -15.48
C ASP A 48 5.35 -4.73 -16.20
N LEU A 49 5.74 -5.88 -15.62
CA LEU A 49 6.70 -6.80 -16.24
C LEU A 49 6.07 -7.50 -17.43
N THR A 50 6.83 -7.61 -18.52
CA THR A 50 6.44 -8.49 -19.63
C THR A 50 6.42 -9.96 -19.15
N PRO A 51 5.64 -10.84 -19.81
CA PRO A 51 5.63 -12.27 -19.46
C PRO A 51 7.03 -12.91 -19.45
N LEU A 52 7.94 -12.43 -20.32
CA LEU A 52 9.32 -12.91 -20.38
C LEU A 52 10.16 -12.41 -19.19
N GLU A 53 10.04 -11.14 -18.81
CA GLU A 53 10.71 -10.60 -17.62
C GLU A 53 10.20 -11.26 -16.34
N ALA A 54 8.88 -11.45 -16.22
CA ALA A 54 8.26 -12.13 -15.09
C ALA A 54 8.64 -13.62 -15.03
N TYR A 55 8.83 -14.29 -16.17
CA TYR A 55 9.35 -15.66 -16.22
C TYR A 55 10.82 -15.74 -15.77
N ASN A 56 11.64 -14.78 -16.18
CA ASN A 56 13.07 -14.72 -15.81
C ASN A 56 13.28 -14.26 -14.36
N TRP A 57 12.28 -13.61 -13.74
CA TRP A 57 12.25 -13.29 -12.33
C TRP A 57 11.88 -14.54 -11.49
N VAL A 58 12.75 -15.56 -11.54
CA VAL A 58 12.64 -16.74 -10.67
C VAL A 58 13.29 -16.38 -9.33
N ASP A 59 12.49 -16.28 -8.26
CA ASP A 59 13.04 -16.12 -6.90
C ASP A 59 13.91 -17.36 -6.58
N PRO A 60 15.22 -17.21 -6.33
CA PRO A 60 16.07 -18.32 -5.93
C PRO A 60 15.65 -18.98 -4.61
N ARG A 61 14.76 -18.33 -3.85
CA ARG A 61 14.14 -18.84 -2.62
C ARG A 61 12.71 -19.33 -2.85
N ALA A 62 12.26 -19.48 -4.09
CA ALA A 62 10.97 -20.11 -4.36
C ALA A 62 10.99 -21.57 -3.88
N PRO A 63 9.85 -22.12 -3.44
CA PRO A 63 9.78 -23.52 -3.08
C PRO A 63 10.14 -24.44 -4.24
N ASP A 64 11.28 -25.10 -4.09
CA ASP A 64 11.85 -26.05 -5.03
C ASP A 64 11.53 -27.51 -4.64
N GLY A 65 10.84 -27.71 -3.51
CA GLY A 65 10.54 -29.01 -2.94
C GLY A 65 11.74 -29.70 -2.28
N VAL A 66 12.90 -29.04 -2.22
CA VAL A 66 14.15 -29.60 -1.67
C VAL A 66 14.71 -28.69 -0.58
N THR A 67 14.90 -27.40 -0.86
CA THR A 67 15.40 -26.36 0.04
C THR A 67 14.29 -25.77 0.92
N ILE A 68 13.05 -25.69 0.40
CA ILE A 68 11.86 -25.25 1.17
C ILE A 68 10.74 -26.27 1.05
N ILE A 69 10.22 -26.71 2.21
CA ILE A 69 9.13 -27.70 2.34
C ILE A 69 7.76 -27.05 2.06
N ALA A 70 7.58 -26.48 0.86
CA ALA A 70 6.26 -26.02 0.40
C ALA A 70 5.85 -26.74 -0.90
N PRO A 71 4.55 -26.79 -1.22
CA PRO A 71 4.07 -27.43 -2.45
C PRO A 71 4.72 -26.81 -3.70
N ILE A 72 5.09 -27.67 -4.66
CA ILE A 72 5.70 -27.25 -5.93
C ILE A 72 4.72 -26.44 -6.79
N GLU A 73 3.43 -26.71 -6.66
CA GLU A 73 2.35 -26.05 -7.43
C GLU A 73 1.93 -24.72 -6.79
N GLN A 74 2.88 -23.79 -6.63
CA GLN A 74 2.57 -22.41 -6.26
C GLN A 74 2.46 -21.51 -7.49
N GLY A 75 1.56 -20.52 -7.42
CA GLY A 75 1.43 -19.49 -8.45
C GLY A 75 2.74 -18.72 -8.59
N LYS A 76 3.27 -18.66 -9.81
CA LYS A 76 4.53 -17.96 -10.12
C LYS A 76 4.28 -16.48 -10.38
N ALA A 77 5.34 -15.69 -10.38
CA ALA A 77 5.28 -14.24 -10.57
C ALA A 77 4.63 -13.79 -11.89
N TYR A 78 4.67 -14.62 -12.94
CA TYR A 78 4.00 -14.36 -14.21
C TYR A 78 2.52 -14.81 -14.23
N GLN A 79 2.03 -15.44 -13.17
CA GLN A 79 0.66 -15.93 -13.01
C GLN A 79 -0.12 -15.02 -12.07
N ILE A 80 -0.01 -13.69 -12.26
CA ILE A 80 -0.75 -12.71 -11.45
C ILE A 80 -2.23 -12.86 -11.79
N PRO A 81 -3.10 -13.18 -10.82
CA PRO A 81 -4.53 -13.25 -11.08
C PRO A 81 -5.12 -11.84 -11.25
N GLY A 82 -6.14 -11.73 -12.11
CA GLY A 82 -6.91 -10.50 -12.30
C GLY A 82 -6.51 -9.68 -13.53
N VAL A 83 -7.06 -8.47 -13.60
CA VAL A 83 -6.83 -7.52 -14.71
C VAL A 83 -5.56 -6.73 -14.43
N VAL A 84 -4.65 -6.72 -15.40
CA VAL A 84 -3.37 -5.97 -15.33
C VAL A 84 -3.34 -4.75 -16.24
N THR A 85 -4.40 -4.54 -17.02
CA THR A 85 -4.58 -3.41 -17.93
C THR A 85 -5.25 -2.24 -17.23
N GLY A 86 -5.13 -1.05 -17.82
CA GLY A 86 -5.81 0.16 -17.35
C GLY A 86 -5.08 1.41 -17.82
N GLU A 87 -5.68 2.57 -17.54
CA GLU A 87 -5.01 3.85 -17.72
C GLU A 87 -3.80 4.03 -16.78
N PRO A 88 -2.76 4.76 -17.21
CA PRO A 88 -1.58 4.97 -16.38
C PRO A 88 -1.93 5.75 -15.11
N PRO A 89 -1.33 5.39 -13.96
CA PRO A 89 -1.68 5.96 -12.67
C PRO A 89 -1.30 7.44 -12.59
N ARG A 90 -2.30 8.29 -12.34
CA ARG A 90 -2.16 9.74 -12.16
C ARG A 90 -2.92 10.19 -10.90
N PRO A 91 -2.57 11.34 -10.31
CA PRO A 91 -3.41 11.90 -9.25
C PRO A 91 -4.76 12.37 -9.83
N MET A 92 -5.77 12.44 -8.97
CA MET A 92 -7.14 12.91 -9.26
C MET A 92 -7.93 12.05 -10.25
N MET A 93 -7.68 10.73 -10.30
CA MET A 93 -8.48 9.80 -11.11
C MET A 93 -9.76 9.40 -10.41
N LEU A 94 -10.87 9.37 -11.14
CA LEU A 94 -12.19 8.97 -10.64
C LEU A 94 -12.67 7.72 -11.39
N PHE A 95 -13.15 6.73 -10.63
CA PHE A 95 -13.65 5.47 -11.18
C PHE A 95 -15.08 5.19 -10.69
N ASP A 96 -15.90 4.62 -11.57
CA ASP A 96 -17.22 4.07 -11.24
C ASP A 96 -17.08 2.60 -10.83
N MET A 97 -17.24 2.31 -9.54
CA MET A 97 -17.03 0.98 -8.97
C MET A 97 -18.17 -0.01 -9.25
N GLU A 98 -19.29 0.44 -9.80
CA GLU A 98 -20.38 -0.44 -10.24
C GLU A 98 -20.17 -0.91 -11.68
N GLN A 99 -19.63 -0.04 -12.54
CA GLN A 99 -19.41 -0.34 -13.96
C GLN A 99 -17.98 -0.80 -14.26
N ASP A 100 -17.01 -0.33 -13.47
CA ASP A 100 -15.58 -0.57 -13.65
C ASP A 100 -14.92 -0.93 -12.31
N ALA A 101 -15.28 -2.12 -11.81
CA ALA A 101 -14.72 -2.68 -10.58
C ALA A 101 -13.18 -2.85 -10.60
N SER A 102 -12.59 -2.90 -11.80
CA SER A 102 -11.15 -3.09 -12.02
C SER A 102 -10.38 -1.76 -12.18
N GLU A 103 -11.04 -0.60 -12.07
CA GLU A 103 -10.41 0.73 -12.14
C GLU A 103 -9.58 0.95 -13.42
N GLN A 104 -10.17 0.63 -14.57
CA GLN A 104 -9.51 0.72 -15.87
C GLN A 104 -9.64 2.08 -16.56
N HIS A 105 -10.78 2.76 -16.41
CA HIS A 105 -11.12 3.98 -17.15
C HIS A 105 -11.34 5.16 -16.23
N ASP A 106 -10.60 6.23 -16.46
CA ASP A 106 -10.76 7.45 -15.67
C ASP A 106 -11.87 8.32 -16.22
N VAL A 107 -12.83 8.66 -15.36
CA VAL A 107 -13.98 9.50 -15.70
C VAL A 107 -14.00 10.82 -14.94
N ALA A 108 -12.86 11.24 -14.37
CA ALA A 108 -12.74 12.49 -13.62
C ALA A 108 -13.15 13.72 -14.43
N ASP A 109 -12.73 13.81 -15.69
CA ASP A 109 -13.03 14.96 -16.57
C ASP A 109 -14.52 15.02 -16.96
N GLN A 110 -15.22 13.87 -16.92
CA GLN A 110 -16.64 13.77 -17.23
C GLN A 110 -17.54 14.10 -16.02
N HIS A 111 -17.00 14.01 -14.80
CA HIS A 111 -17.75 14.19 -13.54
C HIS A 111 -17.06 15.15 -12.56
N PRO A 112 -16.82 16.42 -12.93
CA PRO A 112 -16.12 17.38 -12.08
C PRO A 112 -16.87 17.69 -10.78
N ASP A 113 -18.20 17.61 -10.79
CA ASP A 113 -19.06 17.76 -9.62
C ASP A 113 -18.80 16.66 -8.57
N VAL A 114 -18.66 15.42 -9.03
CA VAL A 114 -18.35 14.26 -8.17
C VAL A 114 -16.95 14.39 -7.60
N VAL A 115 -15.97 14.76 -8.43
CA VAL A 115 -14.58 14.99 -7.98
C VAL A 115 -14.54 16.05 -6.89
N ASN A 116 -15.20 17.19 -7.09
CA ASN A 116 -15.25 18.26 -6.09
C ASN A 116 -15.92 17.83 -4.78
N ARG A 117 -17.04 17.09 -4.86
CA ARG A 117 -17.73 16.54 -3.68
C ARG A 117 -16.82 15.61 -2.88
N LEU A 118 -16.19 14.65 -3.55
CA LEU A 118 -15.30 13.67 -2.90
C LEU A 118 -14.04 14.33 -2.36
N LYS A 119 -13.46 15.28 -3.11
CA LYS A 119 -12.28 16.02 -2.67
C LYS A 119 -12.56 16.83 -1.41
N LYS A 120 -13.74 17.46 -1.29
CA LYS A 120 -14.14 18.17 -0.08
C LYS A 120 -14.25 17.25 1.15
N LEU A 121 -14.81 16.06 0.98
CA LEU A 121 -14.87 15.05 2.05
C LEU A 121 -13.45 14.56 2.42
N PHE A 122 -12.60 14.34 1.42
CA PHE A 122 -11.20 13.95 1.61
C PHE A 122 -10.43 15.01 2.38
N ASP A 123 -10.51 16.28 1.97
CA ASP A 123 -9.76 17.37 2.60
C ASP A 123 -10.18 17.59 4.05
N LYS A 124 -11.49 17.44 4.34
CA LYS A 124 -12.00 17.49 5.71
C LYS A 124 -11.34 16.42 6.59
N THR A 125 -11.35 15.15 6.14
CA THR A 125 -10.74 14.06 6.90
C THR A 125 -9.23 14.19 6.96
N ASN A 126 -8.58 14.61 5.88
CA ASN A 126 -7.14 14.78 5.81
C ASN A 126 -6.64 15.87 6.78
N ALA A 127 -7.45 16.89 7.06
CA ALA A 127 -7.13 17.91 8.06
C ALA A 127 -7.13 17.36 9.51
N GLU A 128 -7.77 16.22 9.75
CA GLU A 128 -7.78 15.54 11.05
C GLU A 128 -6.62 14.54 11.20
N VAL A 129 -5.89 14.24 10.11
CA VAL A 129 -4.75 13.33 10.13
C VAL A 129 -3.52 14.09 10.64
N PRO A 130 -2.90 13.67 11.76
CA PRO A 130 -1.70 14.32 12.27
C PRO A 130 -0.49 13.98 11.40
N ASP A 131 0.53 14.83 11.45
CA ASP A 131 1.83 14.49 10.87
C ASP A 131 2.47 13.35 11.68
N PHE A 132 2.86 12.29 10.98
CA PHE A 132 3.60 11.18 11.57
C PHE A 132 5.09 11.41 11.34
N PRO A 133 5.86 11.81 12.37
CA PRO A 133 7.30 11.91 12.23
C PRO A 133 7.87 10.50 12.01
N ALA A 134 8.78 10.36 11.05
CA ALA A 134 9.45 9.09 10.81
C ALA A 134 10.09 8.58 12.12
N PRO A 135 9.96 7.28 12.45
CA PRO A 135 10.58 6.74 13.64
C PRO A 135 12.10 6.94 13.56
N LYS A 136 12.68 7.47 14.64
CA LYS A 136 14.15 7.58 14.74
C LYS A 136 14.72 6.16 14.79
N SER A 137 15.49 5.77 13.78
CA SER A 137 16.22 4.52 13.81
C SER A 137 17.61 4.75 14.43
N ASP A 138 17.88 4.07 15.55
CA ASP A 138 19.25 3.92 16.07
C ASP A 138 20.03 2.82 15.32
N TYR A 139 19.48 2.34 14.19
CA TYR A 139 20.21 1.48 13.29
C TYR A 139 21.49 2.23 12.90
N LEU A 140 22.62 1.72 13.37
CA LEU A 140 23.97 2.23 13.09
C LEU A 140 24.35 2.17 11.59
N PHE A 141 23.40 1.74 10.76
CA PHE A 141 23.58 1.38 9.36
C PHE A 141 22.54 2.17 8.56
N ALA A 142 22.83 3.45 8.31
CA ALA A 142 22.04 4.26 7.40
C ALA A 142 22.18 3.71 5.98
N ASN A 143 21.10 3.74 5.20
CA ASN A 143 21.20 3.48 3.77
C ASN A 143 22.11 4.54 3.13
N PRO A 144 23.05 4.16 2.25
CA PRO A 144 23.88 5.11 1.52
C PRO A 144 23.00 6.04 0.68
N GLN A 145 23.42 7.30 0.54
CA GLN A 145 22.73 8.25 -0.32
C GLN A 145 22.82 7.81 -1.79
N PRO A 146 21.88 8.24 -2.65
CA PRO A 146 21.97 7.96 -4.08
C PRO A 146 23.33 8.41 -4.66
N GLY A 147 24.10 7.45 -5.18
CA GLY A 147 25.46 7.69 -5.72
C GLY A 147 26.61 7.33 -4.77
N GLU A 148 26.33 6.96 -3.53
CA GLU A 148 27.32 6.37 -2.62
C GLU A 148 27.37 4.84 -2.77
N ASP A 149 28.59 4.29 -2.74
CA ASP A 149 28.77 2.85 -2.78
C ASP A 149 28.17 2.19 -1.54
N ARG A 150 27.45 1.08 -1.75
CA ARG A 150 27.03 0.22 -0.66
C ARG A 150 28.27 -0.41 -0.04
N ILE A 151 28.71 0.14 1.08
CA ILE A 151 29.74 -0.49 1.89
C ILE A 151 29.19 -1.85 2.35
N LEU A 152 29.81 -2.94 1.89
CA LEU A 152 29.49 -4.30 2.32
C LEU A 152 29.84 -4.42 3.81
N MET A 153 28.84 -4.22 4.66
CA MET A 153 29.04 -4.15 6.10
C MET A 153 29.24 -5.56 6.67
N ARG A 154 30.41 -5.82 7.29
CA ARG A 154 30.56 -6.99 8.17
C ARG A 154 29.82 -6.69 9.48
N LEU A 155 29.10 -7.67 9.99
CA LEU A 155 28.65 -7.68 11.38
C LEU A 155 29.88 -7.58 12.29
N ILE A 156 30.14 -6.39 12.85
CA ILE A 156 31.14 -6.22 13.91
C ILE A 156 30.40 -6.43 15.23
N GLY A 157 30.52 -7.63 15.80
CA GLY A 157 29.87 -8.02 17.05
C GLY A 157 28.80 -9.08 16.85
N GLY A 158 29.11 -10.31 17.26
CA GLY A 158 28.21 -11.48 17.27
C GLY A 158 27.67 -11.81 18.67
N GLU A 159 27.79 -10.91 19.65
CA GLU A 159 27.11 -11.11 20.94
C GLU A 159 25.61 -10.80 20.78
N LEU A 160 24.77 -11.84 20.92
CA LEU A 160 23.32 -11.72 21.05
C LEU A 160 22.98 -11.07 22.40
N ARG A 161 23.09 -9.74 22.47
CA ARG A 161 22.70 -8.93 23.62
C ARG A 161 21.23 -8.55 23.51
N TYR A 162 20.35 -9.46 23.94
CA TYR A 162 18.90 -9.26 24.00
C TYR A 162 18.48 -8.13 24.97
N ASP A 163 19.40 -7.68 25.82
CA ASP A 163 19.30 -6.59 26.79
C ASP A 163 19.64 -5.21 26.23
N ARG A 164 20.15 -5.12 24.98
CA ARG A 164 20.54 -3.84 24.38
C ARG A 164 19.30 -3.07 23.90
N ILE A 165 18.85 -2.14 24.72
CA ILE A 165 17.73 -1.25 24.39
C ILE A 165 18.27 0.01 23.69
N PRO A 166 17.77 0.35 22.48
CA PRO A 166 18.18 1.55 21.75
C PRO A 166 18.11 2.81 22.63
N ALA A 167 19.05 3.73 22.47
CA ALA A 167 19.17 4.92 23.30
C ALA A 167 17.88 5.76 23.29
N HIS A 168 17.23 5.88 22.12
CA HIS A 168 15.96 6.58 22.00
C HIS A 168 14.78 5.88 22.71
N GLN A 169 14.89 4.61 23.12
CA GLN A 169 13.81 3.83 23.76
C GLN A 169 14.03 3.62 25.26
N GLN A 170 15.22 3.94 25.78
CA GLN A 170 15.54 3.73 27.21
C GLN A 170 14.58 4.48 28.15
N HIS A 171 14.03 5.61 27.72
CA HIS A 171 13.07 6.41 28.49
C HIS A 171 11.68 5.75 28.64
N LEU A 172 11.36 4.73 27.83
CA LEU A 172 10.08 4.01 27.89
C LEU A 172 10.08 2.92 28.98
N ILE A 173 11.26 2.58 29.50
CA ILE A 173 11.40 1.65 30.62
C ILE A 173 11.21 2.46 31.91
N VAL A 174 9.98 2.50 32.39
CA VAL A 174 9.68 2.99 33.73
C VAL A 174 10.21 1.96 34.73
N ARG A 175 11.03 2.39 35.70
CA ARG A 175 11.44 1.55 36.85
C ARG A 175 10.33 1.45 37.88
#